data_AF-A0A257JG60-F1
#
_entry.id   AF-A0A257JG60-F1
#
_cell.length_a   1.000
_cell.length_b   1.000
_cell.length_c   1.000
_cell.angle_alpha   90.00
_cell.angle_beta   90.00
_cell.angle_gamma   90.00
#
_symmetry.space_group_name_H-M   'P 1'
#
loop_
_entity.id
_entity.type
_entity.pdbx_description
1 polymer ?
#
loop_
_entity_poly.entity_id
_entity_poly.type
_entity_poly.pdbx_seq_one_letter_code
_entity_poly.pdbx_strand_id
1 'polypeptide(L)'
;RVPEFPGSEHVITSNEAFHLETLPRRILIAGGGYIANEFAGIFNEFGCKVTIANRSDTILRSYDAALRDRLLQISMVKGISFLFHAEFESVEKQADGPLLVKLTGQEPCEYDAVMVAVGRVPNIEGLGLETVGVEVGKKGEILVDAFSRTNVDYIHAVGDVTDRVQLTPVAIREGQAFADSVFGPGEPYAVDHSCVPSAVFSHPPIAAVGMTESEARNQLGNVKVFQSDFRPMKNVVAGRNERSLYKMIVDAANDRIVGIHMIGPEAPEIMQAAAIAVKAGLTKADFDATVAIHPTMAEELVLFK
;
A
#
# COMPACT_ATOMS: atom_id res chain seq x y z
N ARG A 1 -2.42 6.28 -14.56
CA ARG A 1 -2.11 7.21 -15.67
C ARG A 1 -0.61 7.22 -15.87
N VAL A 2 -0.14 7.15 -17.12
CA VAL A 2 1.27 7.38 -17.45
C VAL A 2 1.49 8.90 -17.54
N PRO A 3 2.49 9.47 -16.83
CA PRO A 3 2.85 10.87 -17.00
C PRO A 3 3.30 11.17 -18.44
N GLU A 4 3.03 12.37 -18.92
CA GLU A 4 3.51 12.80 -20.24
C GLU A 4 4.99 13.19 -20.15
N PHE A 5 5.83 12.52 -20.93
CA PHE A 5 7.24 12.82 -21.15
C PHE A 5 7.66 12.25 -22.51
N PRO A 6 8.76 12.74 -23.11
CA PRO A 6 9.29 12.19 -24.36
C PRO A 6 9.51 10.66 -24.28
N GLY A 7 8.79 9.89 -25.10
CA GLY A 7 8.87 8.43 -25.12
C GLY A 7 8.00 7.70 -24.10
N SER A 8 7.05 8.39 -23.46
CA SER A 8 6.07 7.79 -22.56
C SER A 8 5.24 6.67 -23.19
N GLU A 9 5.11 6.63 -24.51
CA GLU A 9 4.46 5.57 -25.28
C GLU A 9 5.24 4.23 -25.28
N HIS A 10 6.50 4.23 -24.85
CA HIS A 10 7.34 3.02 -24.80
C HIS A 10 7.27 2.29 -23.47
N VAL A 11 6.68 2.90 -22.44
CA VAL A 11 6.61 2.31 -21.09
C VAL A 11 5.36 1.45 -20.93
N ILE A 12 5.43 0.55 -19.95
CA ILE A 12 4.30 -0.31 -19.56
C ILE A 12 3.70 0.15 -18.24
N THR A 13 2.50 -0.31 -17.91
CA THR A 13 1.91 -0.16 -16.59
C THR A 13 1.83 -1.52 -15.89
N SER A 14 1.22 -1.55 -14.70
CA SER A 14 0.90 -2.82 -14.02
C SER A 14 0.02 -3.74 -14.87
N ASN A 15 -0.82 -3.19 -15.77
CA ASN A 15 -1.70 -3.99 -16.62
C ASN A 15 -0.88 -4.86 -17.58
N GLU A 16 0.04 -4.25 -18.33
CA GLU A 16 0.87 -4.95 -19.30
C GLU A 16 1.92 -5.84 -18.61
N ALA A 17 2.37 -5.48 -17.40
CA ALA A 17 3.33 -6.28 -16.63
C ALA A 17 2.86 -7.73 -16.37
N PHE A 18 1.55 -7.96 -16.23
CA PHE A 18 0.96 -9.30 -16.09
C PHE A 18 1.01 -10.14 -17.36
N HIS A 19 1.24 -9.51 -18.52
CA HIS A 19 1.16 -10.12 -19.83
C HIS A 19 2.51 -10.16 -20.58
N LEU A 20 3.62 -9.90 -19.87
CA LEU A 20 4.95 -10.01 -20.44
C LEU A 20 5.23 -11.46 -20.87
N GLU A 21 5.54 -11.66 -22.16
CA GLU A 21 5.88 -12.98 -22.71
C GLU A 21 7.21 -13.52 -22.15
N THR A 22 8.15 -12.62 -21.85
CA THR A 22 9.46 -12.95 -21.29
C THR A 22 9.82 -12.00 -20.15
N LEU A 23 10.56 -12.52 -19.17
CA LEU A 23 11.09 -11.72 -18.07
C LEU A 23 12.18 -10.75 -18.56
N PRO A 24 12.09 -9.44 -18.24
CA PRO A 24 13.16 -8.49 -18.55
C PRO A 24 14.40 -8.79 -17.71
N ARG A 25 15.60 -8.69 -18.27
CA ARG A 25 16.84 -8.86 -17.49
C ARG A 25 17.08 -7.66 -16.59
N ARG A 26 16.74 -6.46 -17.07
CA ARG A 26 16.80 -5.17 -16.36
C ARG A 26 15.43 -4.48 -16.44
N ILE A 27 14.87 -4.12 -15.30
CA ILE A 27 13.60 -3.39 -15.23
C ILE A 27 13.73 -2.15 -14.34
N LEU A 28 13.25 -1.02 -14.86
CA LEU A 28 13.02 0.19 -14.09
C LEU A 28 11.54 0.27 -13.71
N ILE A 29 11.24 0.50 -12.44
CA ILE A 29 9.89 0.70 -11.93
C ILE A 29 9.79 2.12 -11.37
N ALA A 30 8.97 2.96 -11.99
CA ALA A 30 8.75 4.32 -11.55
C ALA A 30 7.55 4.42 -10.60
N GLY A 31 7.81 4.90 -9.38
CA GLY A 31 6.83 5.06 -8.31
C GLY A 31 7.30 4.46 -6.99
N GLY A 32 6.77 4.97 -5.89
CA GLY A 32 7.05 4.48 -4.54
C GLY A 32 5.85 3.83 -3.84
N GLY A 33 4.74 3.59 -4.55
CA GLY A 33 3.50 3.04 -3.98
C GLY A 33 3.54 1.52 -3.78
N TYR A 34 2.41 0.95 -3.33
CA TYR A 34 2.30 -0.51 -3.08
C TYR A 34 2.58 -1.32 -4.34
N ILE A 35 1.95 -0.97 -5.47
CA ILE A 35 2.16 -1.63 -6.78
C ILE A 35 3.65 -1.69 -7.14
N ALA A 36 4.37 -0.56 -7.00
CA ALA A 36 5.78 -0.50 -7.34
C ALA A 36 6.62 -1.47 -6.49
N ASN A 37 6.38 -1.51 -5.17
CA ASN A 37 7.14 -2.36 -4.25
C ASN A 37 6.77 -3.84 -4.35
N GLU A 38 5.52 -4.17 -4.70
CA GLU A 38 5.07 -5.54 -4.98
C GLU A 38 5.76 -6.10 -6.22
N PHE A 39 5.65 -5.39 -7.35
CA PHE A 39 6.29 -5.81 -8.60
C PHE A 39 7.81 -5.82 -8.50
N ALA A 40 8.42 -4.87 -7.77
CA ALA A 40 9.86 -4.89 -7.55
C ALA A 40 10.31 -6.16 -6.83
N GLY A 41 9.56 -6.61 -5.83
CA GLY A 41 9.79 -7.90 -5.19
C GLY A 41 9.63 -9.07 -6.16
N ILE A 42 8.52 -9.12 -6.90
CA ILE A 42 8.22 -10.18 -7.88
C ILE A 42 9.36 -10.31 -8.92
N PHE A 43 9.73 -9.22 -9.58
CA PHE A 43 10.78 -9.24 -10.61
C PHE A 43 12.14 -9.61 -10.01
N ASN A 44 12.46 -9.12 -8.81
CA ASN A 44 13.72 -9.46 -8.14
C ASN A 44 13.80 -10.94 -7.77
N GLU A 45 12.72 -11.53 -7.24
CA GLU A 45 12.67 -12.97 -6.92
C GLU A 45 12.73 -13.84 -8.18
N PHE A 46 12.26 -13.34 -9.34
CA PHE A 46 12.50 -13.97 -10.64
C PHE A 46 13.89 -13.72 -11.23
N GLY A 47 14.79 -13.04 -10.51
CA GLY A 47 16.19 -12.84 -10.90
C GLY A 47 16.44 -11.61 -11.80
N CYS A 48 15.45 -10.74 -12.00
CA CYS A 48 15.63 -9.51 -12.76
C CYS A 48 16.49 -8.51 -11.97
N LYS A 49 17.26 -7.67 -12.67
CA LYS A 49 17.89 -6.49 -12.07
C LYS A 49 16.87 -5.37 -11.98
N VAL A 50 16.40 -5.09 -10.76
CA VAL A 50 15.34 -4.14 -10.50
C VAL A 50 15.91 -2.80 -10.00
N THR A 51 15.44 -1.71 -10.60
CA THR A 51 15.62 -0.36 -10.09
C THR A 51 14.25 0.25 -9.82
N ILE A 52 14.03 0.82 -8.64
CA ILE A 52 12.89 1.69 -8.35
C ILE A 52 13.35 3.14 -8.49
N ALA A 53 12.65 3.93 -9.31
CA ALA A 53 12.81 5.39 -9.35
C ALA A 53 11.60 6.08 -8.73
N ASN A 54 11.83 7.04 -7.84
CA ASN A 54 10.77 7.76 -7.16
C ASN A 54 11.07 9.26 -7.12
N ARG A 55 10.04 10.08 -7.37
CA ARG A 55 10.16 11.56 -7.38
C ARG A 55 10.49 12.17 -6.01
N SER A 56 10.23 11.44 -4.94
CA SER A 56 10.56 11.82 -3.56
C SER A 56 11.51 10.80 -2.94
N ASP A 57 12.07 11.13 -1.79
CA ASP A 57 12.84 10.22 -0.92
C ASP A 57 11.99 9.14 -0.21
N THR A 58 10.67 9.33 -0.16
CA THR A 58 9.78 8.49 0.64
C THR A 58 8.95 7.54 -0.23
N ILE A 59 9.13 6.23 -0.03
CA ILE A 59 8.22 5.17 -0.52
C ILE A 59 7.04 4.97 0.45
N LEU A 60 5.95 4.34 0.03
CA LEU A 60 4.84 3.89 0.87
C LEU A 60 4.38 4.93 1.92
N ARG A 61 4.16 6.18 1.50
CA ARG A 61 3.98 7.33 2.41
C ARG A 61 2.90 7.17 3.48
N SER A 62 1.87 6.36 3.22
CA SER A 62 0.78 6.07 4.15
C SER A 62 1.12 5.05 5.24
N TYR A 63 2.28 4.38 5.16
CA TYR A 63 2.75 3.42 6.16
C TYR A 63 3.65 4.07 7.20
N ASP A 64 3.72 3.46 8.39
CA ASP A 64 4.58 3.91 9.48
C ASP A 64 6.06 3.95 9.06
N ALA A 65 6.76 5.02 9.43
CA ALA A 65 8.13 5.27 9.00
C ALA A 65 9.09 4.10 9.28
N ALA A 66 8.96 3.43 10.43
CA ALA A 66 9.85 2.34 10.81
C ALA A 66 9.71 1.12 9.88
N LEU A 67 8.51 0.86 9.36
CA LEU A 67 8.28 -0.21 8.39
C LEU A 67 8.89 0.12 7.03
N ARG A 68 8.76 1.37 6.60
CA ARG A 68 9.29 1.84 5.31
C ARG A 68 10.80 1.76 5.29
N ASP A 69 11.45 2.22 6.36
CA ASP A 69 12.90 2.17 6.52
C ASP A 69 13.40 0.72 6.54
N ARG A 70 12.70 -0.16 7.26
CA ARG A 70 13.03 -1.59 7.31
C ARG A 70 12.89 -2.24 5.93
N LEU A 71 11.82 -1.95 5.18
CA LEU A 71 11.64 -2.47 3.83
C LEU A 71 12.74 -2.00 2.90
N LEU A 72 13.02 -0.69 2.87
CA LEU A 72 14.06 -0.11 2.02
C LEU A 72 15.41 -0.79 2.27
N GLN A 73 15.81 -0.94 3.53
CA GLN A 73 17.05 -1.62 3.91
C GLN A 73 17.08 -3.07 3.42
N ILE A 74 16.01 -3.83 3.63
CA ILE A 74 15.94 -5.23 3.19
C ILE A 74 15.98 -5.33 1.67
N SER A 75 15.22 -4.49 0.95
CA SER A 75 15.18 -4.47 -0.51
C SER A 75 16.54 -4.15 -1.11
N MET A 76 17.28 -3.19 -0.55
CA MET A 76 18.63 -2.86 -1.00
C MET A 76 19.62 -4.01 -0.79
N VAL A 77 19.56 -4.69 0.36
CA VAL A 77 20.39 -5.87 0.65
C VAL A 77 20.06 -7.03 -0.32
N LYS A 78 18.81 -7.14 -0.76
CA LYS A 78 18.38 -8.11 -1.78
C LYS A 78 18.78 -7.74 -3.20
N GLY A 79 19.36 -6.57 -3.42
CA GLY A 79 19.88 -6.13 -4.72
C GLY A 79 18.95 -5.22 -5.51
N ILE A 80 17.83 -4.78 -4.93
CA ILE A 80 16.96 -3.76 -5.56
C ILE A 80 17.61 -2.39 -5.39
N SER A 81 17.83 -1.69 -6.50
CA SER A 81 18.37 -0.32 -6.49
C SER A 81 17.27 0.71 -6.34
N PHE A 82 17.52 1.80 -5.62
CA PHE A 82 16.57 2.90 -5.43
C PHE A 82 17.20 4.22 -5.91
N LEU A 83 16.48 4.94 -6.74
CA LEU A 83 16.81 6.28 -7.22
C LEU A 83 15.74 7.24 -6.72
N PHE A 84 16.12 8.12 -5.78
CA PHE A 84 15.23 9.12 -5.22
C PHE A 84 15.43 10.48 -5.90
N HIS A 85 14.39 11.32 -5.87
CA HIS A 85 14.36 12.59 -6.60
C HIS A 85 14.67 12.43 -8.09
N ALA A 86 14.24 11.29 -8.65
CA ALA A 86 14.53 10.88 -10.01
C ALA A 86 13.22 10.81 -10.81
N GLU A 87 12.98 11.84 -11.63
CA GLU A 87 11.83 11.93 -12.53
C GLU A 87 12.26 11.62 -13.96
N PHE A 88 11.34 11.18 -14.82
CA PHE A 88 11.64 10.92 -16.22
C PHE A 88 11.91 12.22 -16.98
N GLU A 89 13.04 12.25 -17.70
CA GLU A 89 13.32 13.28 -18.70
C GLU A 89 13.03 12.75 -20.11
N SER A 90 13.44 11.51 -20.41
CA SER A 90 13.11 10.82 -21.66
C SER A 90 13.24 9.30 -21.55
N VAL A 91 12.55 8.59 -22.45
CA VAL A 91 12.72 7.16 -22.71
C VAL A 91 12.85 6.95 -24.22
N GLU A 92 13.98 6.43 -24.69
CA GLU A 92 14.25 6.26 -26.12
C GLU A 92 14.43 4.78 -26.45
N LYS A 93 13.61 4.26 -27.36
CA LYS A 93 13.76 2.89 -27.86
C LYS A 93 14.96 2.78 -28.78
N GLN A 94 15.97 2.01 -28.37
CA GLN A 94 17.19 1.80 -29.13
C GLN A 94 16.99 0.79 -30.27
N ALA A 95 17.84 0.86 -31.29
CA ALA A 95 17.76 0.03 -32.49
C ALA A 95 17.98 -1.47 -32.20
N ASP A 96 18.74 -1.79 -31.15
CA ASP A 96 19.06 -3.12 -30.67
C ASP A 96 18.05 -3.69 -29.66
N GLY A 97 16.98 -2.94 -29.36
CA GLY A 97 15.85 -3.39 -28.52
C GLY A 97 15.64 -2.67 -27.18
N PRO A 98 16.66 -2.40 -26.34
CA PRO A 98 16.46 -1.85 -25.02
C PRO A 98 15.95 -0.39 -25.05
N LEU A 99 15.43 0.04 -23.91
CA LEU A 99 14.99 1.41 -23.65
C LEU A 99 16.13 2.17 -22.96
N LEU A 100 16.65 3.21 -23.60
CA LEU A 100 17.57 4.15 -22.97
C LEU A 100 16.76 5.16 -22.17
N VAL A 101 16.93 5.15 -20.85
CA VAL A 101 16.17 5.99 -19.92
C VAL A 101 17.05 7.10 -19.38
N LYS A 102 16.58 8.34 -19.47
CA LYS A 102 17.15 9.49 -18.78
C LYS A 102 16.26 9.89 -17.60
N LEU A 103 16.84 9.89 -16.40
CA LEU A 103 16.22 10.39 -15.19
C LEU A 103 16.94 11.66 -14.71
N THR A 104 16.23 12.53 -14.00
CA THR A 104 16.78 13.75 -13.42
C THR A 104 17.99 13.47 -12.54
N GLY A 105 19.10 14.14 -12.84
CA GLY A 105 20.35 14.02 -12.07
C GLY A 105 21.05 12.65 -12.18
N GLN A 106 20.62 11.78 -13.09
CA GLN A 106 21.22 10.46 -13.33
C GLN A 106 21.84 10.39 -14.73
N GLU A 107 22.87 9.59 -14.91
CA GLU A 107 23.35 9.24 -16.25
C GLU A 107 22.33 8.37 -16.99
N PRO A 108 22.22 8.47 -18.34
CA PRO A 108 21.38 7.58 -19.12
C PRO A 108 21.71 6.11 -18.84
N CYS A 109 20.68 5.28 -18.66
CA CYS A 109 20.84 3.86 -18.38
C CYS A 109 19.84 3.05 -19.21
N GLU A 110 20.27 1.89 -19.70
CA GLU A 110 19.43 1.00 -20.48
C GLU A 110 18.65 0.02 -19.61
N TYR A 111 17.39 -0.18 -19.98
CA TYR A 111 16.48 -1.15 -19.38
C TYR A 111 15.76 -1.94 -20.47
N ASP A 112 15.42 -3.20 -20.19
CA ASP A 112 14.67 -4.02 -21.14
C ASP A 112 13.16 -3.73 -21.03
N ALA A 113 12.71 -3.26 -19.87
CA ALA A 113 11.35 -2.77 -19.63
C ALA A 113 11.36 -1.59 -18.64
N VAL A 114 10.42 -0.68 -18.82
CA VAL A 114 10.15 0.44 -17.90
C VAL A 114 8.69 0.38 -17.50
N MET A 115 8.41 0.15 -16.21
CA MET A 115 7.06 0.09 -15.66
C MET A 115 6.71 1.36 -14.90
N VAL A 116 5.58 1.98 -15.20
CA VAL A 116 5.05 3.14 -14.49
C VAL A 116 3.97 2.70 -13.50
N ALA A 117 4.26 2.89 -12.21
CA ALA A 117 3.41 2.57 -11.06
C ALA A 117 3.25 3.79 -10.12
N VAL A 118 3.04 4.98 -10.70
CA VAL A 118 2.97 6.25 -9.97
C VAL A 118 1.59 6.57 -9.38
N GLY A 119 0.55 5.82 -9.78
CA GLY A 119 -0.81 5.99 -9.27
C GLY A 119 -1.89 5.65 -10.27
N ARG A 120 -3.13 5.58 -9.76
CA ARG A 120 -4.36 5.33 -10.51
C ARG A 120 -5.21 6.61 -10.51
N VAL A 121 -6.06 6.73 -11.52
CA VAL A 121 -7.04 7.81 -11.62
C VAL A 121 -8.42 7.19 -11.75
N PRO A 122 -9.48 7.80 -11.21
CA PRO A 122 -10.86 7.35 -11.40
C PRO A 122 -11.21 7.18 -12.88
N ASN A 123 -11.87 6.07 -13.23
CA ASN A 123 -12.31 5.81 -14.60
C ASN A 123 -13.72 6.40 -14.82
N ILE A 124 -13.77 7.70 -15.10
CA ILE A 124 -15.03 8.46 -15.25
C ILE A 124 -15.27 9.02 -16.66
N GLU A 125 -14.29 8.88 -17.55
CA GLU A 125 -14.37 9.43 -18.90
C GLU A 125 -15.46 8.73 -19.72
N GLY A 126 -16.27 9.52 -20.44
CA GLY A 126 -17.34 8.99 -21.31
C GLY A 126 -18.57 8.45 -20.58
N LEU A 127 -18.69 8.63 -19.25
CA LEU A 127 -19.86 8.19 -18.48
C LEU A 127 -21.06 9.14 -18.56
N GLY A 128 -20.91 10.33 -19.14
CA GLY A 128 -21.98 11.33 -19.25
C GLY A 128 -22.34 12.01 -17.92
N LEU A 129 -21.42 12.06 -16.96
CA LEU A 129 -21.63 12.62 -15.62
C LEU A 129 -22.06 14.09 -15.68
N GLU A 130 -21.49 14.85 -16.61
CA GLU A 130 -21.85 16.24 -16.89
C GLU A 130 -23.29 16.38 -17.41
N THR A 131 -23.79 15.40 -18.15
CA THR A 131 -25.15 15.41 -18.70
C THR A 131 -26.19 15.18 -17.60
N VAL A 132 -25.88 14.31 -16.64
CA VAL A 132 -26.78 13.99 -15.50
C VAL A 132 -26.55 14.90 -14.28
N GLY A 133 -25.52 15.75 -14.32
CA GLY A 133 -25.22 16.73 -13.27
C GLY A 133 -24.52 16.16 -12.04
N VAL A 134 -23.80 15.04 -12.15
CA VAL A 134 -23.02 14.46 -11.05
C VAL A 134 -21.75 15.27 -10.81
N GLU A 135 -21.52 15.67 -9.56
CA GLU A 135 -20.34 16.43 -9.17
C GLU A 135 -19.08 15.56 -9.12
N VAL A 136 -18.01 16.10 -9.71
CA VAL A 136 -16.69 15.47 -9.77
C VAL A 136 -15.67 16.38 -9.08
N GLY A 137 -14.82 15.78 -8.24
CA GLY A 137 -13.78 16.47 -7.49
C GLY A 137 -12.55 16.82 -8.32
N LYS A 138 -11.56 17.43 -7.65
CA LYS A 138 -10.35 17.96 -8.32
C LYS A 138 -9.41 16.89 -8.84
N LYS A 139 -9.51 15.65 -8.35
CA LYS A 139 -8.72 14.51 -8.79
C LYS A 139 -9.46 13.64 -9.81
N GLY A 140 -10.66 14.05 -10.22
CA GLY A 140 -11.55 13.27 -11.10
C GLY A 140 -12.39 12.24 -10.34
N GLU A 141 -12.45 12.31 -9.02
CA GLU A 141 -13.25 11.44 -8.17
C GLU A 141 -14.72 11.82 -8.20
N ILE A 142 -15.63 10.85 -8.20
CA ILE A 142 -17.06 11.12 -8.00
C ILE A 142 -17.26 11.49 -6.52
N LEU A 143 -17.81 12.68 -6.27
CA LEU A 143 -18.07 13.14 -4.91
C LEU A 143 -19.29 12.40 -4.34
N VAL A 144 -19.11 11.82 -3.15
CA VAL A 144 -20.15 11.07 -2.45
C VAL A 144 -20.20 11.43 -0.97
N ASP A 145 -21.40 11.30 -0.38
CA ASP A 145 -21.58 11.35 1.07
C ASP A 145 -21.14 10.03 1.75
N ALA A 146 -21.31 9.95 3.07
CA ALA A 146 -20.94 8.76 3.85
C ALA A 146 -21.70 7.49 3.42
N PHE A 147 -22.89 7.62 2.83
CA PHE A 147 -23.72 6.52 2.35
C PHE A 147 -23.44 6.17 0.89
N SER A 148 -22.38 6.74 0.30
CA SER A 148 -21.98 6.52 -1.10
C SER A 148 -22.96 7.10 -2.13
N ARG A 149 -23.78 8.09 -1.72
CA ARG A 149 -24.70 8.81 -2.59
C ARG A 149 -24.04 10.08 -3.14
N THR A 150 -24.27 10.37 -4.41
CA THR A 150 -23.79 11.60 -5.07
C THR A 150 -24.67 12.82 -4.73
N ASN A 151 -24.41 13.97 -5.35
CA ASN A 151 -25.31 15.12 -5.29
C ASN A 151 -26.66 14.89 -6.01
N VAL A 152 -26.78 13.83 -6.83
CA VAL A 152 -28.03 13.43 -7.49
C VAL A 152 -28.62 12.24 -6.72
N ASP A 153 -29.81 12.40 -6.15
CA ASP A 153 -30.39 11.49 -5.15
C ASP A 153 -30.42 10.01 -5.55
N TYR A 154 -30.65 9.71 -6.83
CA TYR A 154 -30.76 8.36 -7.34
C TYR A 154 -29.44 7.79 -7.90
N ILE A 155 -28.35 8.58 -7.91
CA ILE A 155 -27.03 8.16 -8.41
C ILE A 155 -26.09 7.96 -7.22
N HIS A 156 -25.42 6.79 -7.22
CA HIS A 156 -24.49 6.36 -6.18
C HIS A 156 -23.17 5.93 -6.83
N ALA A 157 -22.07 6.00 -6.08
CA ALA A 157 -20.75 5.55 -6.53
C ALA A 157 -19.97 4.91 -5.39
N VAL A 158 -19.28 3.81 -5.66
CA VAL A 158 -18.50 3.03 -4.68
C VAL A 158 -17.16 2.60 -5.27
N GLY A 159 -16.19 2.29 -4.41
CA GLY A 159 -14.87 1.81 -4.78
C GLY A 159 -13.95 2.90 -5.35
N ASP A 160 -12.99 2.49 -6.19
CA ASP A 160 -11.89 3.34 -6.65
C ASP A 160 -12.32 4.67 -7.29
N VAL A 161 -13.52 4.73 -7.89
CA VAL A 161 -14.03 5.93 -8.56
C VAL A 161 -14.30 7.09 -7.59
N THR A 162 -14.46 6.80 -6.29
CA THR A 162 -14.69 7.83 -5.26
C THR A 162 -13.40 8.32 -4.61
N ASP A 163 -12.24 7.74 -4.95
CA ASP A 163 -10.92 8.04 -4.36
C ASP A 163 -10.89 8.05 -2.81
N ARG A 164 -11.73 7.23 -2.15
CA ARG A 164 -11.76 7.08 -0.68
C ARG A 164 -10.64 6.15 -0.20
N VAL A 165 -10.86 4.83 -0.29
CA VAL A 165 -9.85 3.81 -0.01
C VAL A 165 -9.89 2.79 -1.14
N GLN A 166 -8.83 2.77 -1.95
CA GLN A 166 -8.72 1.98 -3.19
C GLN A 166 -8.35 0.52 -2.90
N LEU A 167 -9.23 -0.20 -2.20
CA LEU A 167 -9.07 -1.59 -1.84
C LEU A 167 -10.34 -2.38 -2.13
N THR A 168 -10.20 -3.56 -2.74
CA THR A 168 -11.32 -4.43 -3.11
C THR A 168 -12.28 -4.72 -1.95
N PRO A 169 -11.82 -5.09 -0.72
CA PRO A 169 -12.75 -5.33 0.39
C PRO A 169 -13.55 -4.09 0.80
N VAL A 170 -13.01 -2.88 0.61
CA VAL A 170 -13.74 -1.64 0.86
C VAL A 170 -14.83 -1.45 -0.17
N ALA A 171 -14.51 -1.57 -1.47
CA ALA A 171 -15.51 -1.47 -2.54
C ALA A 171 -16.65 -2.50 -2.38
N ILE A 172 -16.32 -3.74 -1.97
CA ILE A 172 -17.33 -4.78 -1.66
C ILE A 172 -18.23 -4.33 -0.51
N ARG A 173 -17.67 -3.82 0.59
CA ARG A 173 -18.45 -3.36 1.75
C ARG A 173 -19.29 -2.14 1.45
N GLU A 174 -18.78 -1.21 0.64
CA GLU A 174 -19.52 -0.03 0.19
C GLU A 174 -20.69 -0.42 -0.72
N GLY A 175 -20.47 -1.34 -1.67
CA GLY A 175 -21.54 -1.87 -2.52
C GLY A 175 -22.60 -2.63 -1.73
N GLN A 176 -22.19 -3.41 -0.73
CA GLN A 176 -23.12 -4.08 0.19
C GLN A 176 -23.94 -3.06 1.00
N ALA A 177 -23.27 -2.06 1.59
CA ALA A 177 -23.94 -1.01 2.36
C ALA A 177 -24.96 -0.24 1.52
N PHE A 178 -24.62 0.07 0.26
CA PHE A 178 -25.57 0.63 -0.70
C PHE A 178 -26.78 -0.29 -0.92
N ALA A 179 -26.56 -1.56 -1.24
CA ALA A 179 -27.64 -2.50 -1.54
C ALA A 179 -28.58 -2.69 -0.34
N ASP A 180 -28.02 -2.84 0.86
CA ASP A 180 -28.77 -2.99 2.10
C ASP A 180 -29.54 -1.71 2.46
N SER A 181 -28.95 -0.53 2.22
CA SER A 181 -29.58 0.77 2.55
C SER A 181 -30.71 1.16 1.59
N VAL A 182 -30.60 0.79 0.30
CA VAL A 182 -31.57 1.21 -0.73
C VAL A 182 -32.68 0.17 -0.92
N PHE A 183 -32.36 -1.12 -0.80
CA PHE A 183 -33.30 -2.22 -1.09
C PHE A 183 -33.59 -3.11 0.11
N GLY A 184 -32.81 -3.02 1.19
CA GLY A 184 -33.00 -3.83 2.38
C GLY A 184 -34.12 -3.31 3.29
N PRO A 185 -34.59 -4.14 4.23
CA PRO A 185 -35.62 -3.76 5.21
C PRO A 185 -35.05 -2.97 6.41
N GLY A 186 -33.72 -2.81 6.49
CA GLY A 186 -33.04 -2.16 7.61
C GLY A 186 -32.82 -0.67 7.39
N GLU A 187 -32.41 0.01 8.46
CA GLU A 187 -31.99 1.42 8.37
C GLU A 187 -30.71 1.55 7.52
N PRO A 188 -30.59 2.62 6.71
CA PRO A 188 -29.38 2.92 5.97
C PRO A 188 -28.14 2.99 6.86
N TYR A 189 -27.01 2.48 6.36
CA TYR A 189 -25.74 2.53 7.08
C TYR A 189 -24.57 2.86 6.16
N ALA A 190 -23.54 3.48 6.74
CA ALA A 190 -22.30 3.83 6.06
C ALA A 190 -21.19 2.86 6.44
N VAL A 191 -20.25 2.62 5.52
CA VAL A 191 -19.02 1.88 5.82
C VAL A 191 -18.11 2.74 6.69
N ASP A 192 -17.58 2.16 7.75
CA ASP A 192 -16.55 2.78 8.58
C ASP A 192 -15.16 2.58 7.96
N HIS A 193 -14.59 3.67 7.43
CA HIS A 193 -13.25 3.71 6.83
C HIS A 193 -12.11 3.97 7.82
N SER A 194 -12.39 4.20 9.11
CA SER A 194 -11.37 4.58 10.09
C SER A 194 -10.41 3.44 10.47
N CYS A 195 -10.84 2.19 10.31
CA CYS A 195 -10.09 0.99 10.72
C CYS A 195 -10.07 -0.06 9.59
N VAL A 196 -9.57 0.33 8.42
CA VAL A 196 -9.38 -0.59 7.29
C VAL A 196 -7.96 -1.18 7.35
N PRO A 197 -7.79 -2.49 7.58
CA PRO A 197 -6.48 -3.11 7.45
C PRO A 197 -6.05 -3.18 5.98
N SER A 198 -4.75 -3.09 5.75
CA SER A 198 -4.16 -3.20 4.42
C SER A 198 -2.82 -3.91 4.48
N ALA A 199 -2.39 -4.45 3.34
CA ALA A 199 -1.11 -5.08 3.17
C ALA A 199 -0.45 -4.64 1.86
N VAL A 200 0.88 -4.67 1.85
CA VAL A 200 1.70 -4.58 0.64
C VAL A 200 2.45 -5.89 0.54
N PHE A 201 2.25 -6.62 -0.55
CA PHE A 201 2.93 -7.90 -0.80
C PHE A 201 4.35 -7.69 -1.34
N SER A 202 5.10 -6.80 -0.70
CA SER A 202 6.53 -6.64 -0.88
C SER A 202 7.29 -7.86 -0.34
N HIS A 203 8.61 -7.89 -0.47
CA HIS A 203 9.44 -9.02 -0.04
C HIS A 203 10.47 -8.58 0.99
N PRO A 204 10.19 -8.67 2.31
CA PRO A 204 9.02 -9.29 2.95
C PRO A 204 7.77 -8.39 2.93
N PRO A 205 6.57 -8.96 3.18
CA PRO A 205 5.34 -8.18 3.12
C PRO A 205 5.21 -7.26 4.33
N ILE A 206 4.45 -6.19 4.12
CA ILE A 206 4.04 -5.25 5.15
C ILE A 206 2.53 -5.39 5.35
N ALA A 207 2.07 -5.24 6.59
CA ALA A 207 0.66 -5.08 6.90
C ALA A 207 0.46 -4.01 7.98
N ALA A 208 -0.65 -3.28 7.90
CA ALA A 208 -0.96 -2.22 8.85
C ALA A 208 -2.48 -2.05 9.04
N VAL A 209 -2.87 -1.57 10.22
CA VAL A 209 -4.22 -1.11 10.53
C VAL A 209 -4.15 0.09 11.48
N GLY A 210 -5.07 1.03 11.33
CA GLY A 210 -5.18 2.22 12.18
C GLY A 210 -4.11 3.27 11.89
N MET A 211 -3.83 4.12 12.87
CA MET A 211 -2.93 5.27 12.73
C MET A 211 -1.46 4.86 12.78
N THR A 212 -0.65 5.49 11.92
CA THR A 212 0.82 5.54 12.10
C THR A 212 1.19 6.24 13.41
N GLU A 213 2.42 6.05 13.90
CA GLU A 213 2.87 6.78 15.09
C GLU A 213 2.76 8.30 14.91
N SER A 214 3.15 8.81 13.75
CA SER A 214 3.07 10.24 13.41
C SER A 214 1.64 10.76 13.42
N GLU A 215 0.69 10.03 12.84
CA GLU A 215 -0.73 10.42 12.85
C GLU A 215 -1.30 10.39 14.26
N ALA A 216 -1.01 9.34 15.04
CA ALA A 216 -1.48 9.22 16.40
C ALA A 216 -0.92 10.32 17.31
N ARG A 217 0.36 10.68 17.17
CA ARG A 217 0.95 11.83 17.89
C ARG A 217 0.29 13.15 17.50
N ASN A 218 0.01 13.35 16.21
CA ASN A 218 -0.62 14.57 15.73
C ASN A 218 -2.08 14.71 16.17
N GLN A 219 -2.84 13.61 16.22
CA GLN A 219 -4.27 13.62 16.54
C GLN A 219 -4.58 13.48 18.02
N LEU A 220 -3.84 12.63 18.75
CA LEU A 220 -4.11 12.28 20.14
C LEU A 220 -3.12 12.92 21.12
N GLY A 221 -2.00 13.47 20.63
CA GLY A 221 -0.92 13.99 21.45
C GLY A 221 -0.05 12.88 22.01
N ASN A 222 -0.32 12.45 23.25
CA ASN A 222 0.54 11.48 23.94
C ASN A 222 0.19 10.04 23.58
N VAL A 223 1.17 9.28 23.12
CA VAL A 223 1.02 7.86 22.75
C VAL A 223 2.14 7.03 23.36
N LYS A 224 1.82 5.78 23.70
CA LYS A 224 2.82 4.75 24.02
C LYS A 224 3.09 3.94 22.76
N VAL A 225 4.34 3.60 22.53
CA VAL A 225 4.78 2.82 21.37
C VAL A 225 5.49 1.58 21.87
N PHE A 226 5.03 0.42 21.44
CA PHE A 226 5.65 -0.87 21.74
C PHE A 226 6.20 -1.48 20.45
N GLN A 227 7.37 -2.11 20.53
CA GLN A 227 8.04 -2.69 19.38
C GLN A 227 8.66 -4.04 19.71
N SER A 228 8.62 -4.95 18.75
CA SER A 228 9.37 -6.20 18.76
C SER A 228 10.16 -6.31 17.46
N ASP A 229 11.47 -6.41 17.58
CA ASP A 229 12.39 -6.62 16.48
C ASP A 229 13.06 -7.99 16.67
N PHE A 230 12.81 -8.91 15.76
CA PHE A 230 13.20 -10.30 15.90
C PHE A 230 13.54 -10.93 14.55
N ARG A 231 14.23 -12.08 14.57
CA ARG A 231 14.48 -12.86 13.37
C ARG A 231 13.51 -14.05 13.36
N PRO A 232 12.54 -14.10 12.43
CA PRO A 232 11.61 -15.23 12.34
C PRO A 232 12.34 -16.56 12.31
N MET A 233 11.82 -17.57 13.02
CA MET A 233 12.42 -18.91 13.06
C MET A 233 12.66 -19.47 11.65
N LYS A 234 11.73 -19.22 10.71
CA LYS A 234 11.90 -19.64 9.31
C LYS A 234 13.11 -19.02 8.62
N ASN A 235 13.45 -17.77 8.96
CA ASN A 235 14.64 -17.10 8.44
C ASN A 235 15.91 -17.59 9.15
N VAL A 236 15.86 -17.85 10.47
CA VAL A 236 16.97 -18.47 11.21
C VAL A 236 17.36 -19.80 10.58
N VAL A 237 16.40 -20.70 10.39
CA VAL A 237 16.63 -22.05 9.85
C VAL A 237 17.12 -22.00 8.40
N ALA A 238 16.63 -21.05 7.61
CA ALA A 238 17.06 -20.83 6.24
C ALA A 238 18.40 -20.07 6.11
N GLY A 239 19.06 -19.72 7.22
CA GLY A 239 20.31 -18.94 7.19
C GLY A 239 20.14 -17.50 6.69
N ARG A 240 18.91 -16.96 6.67
CA ARG A 240 18.62 -15.59 6.25
C ARG A 240 18.73 -14.63 7.43
N ASN A 241 19.43 -13.51 7.23
CA ASN A 241 19.59 -12.47 8.25
C ASN A 241 18.44 -11.44 8.29
N GLU A 242 17.45 -11.59 7.41
CA GLU A 242 16.27 -10.73 7.34
C GLU A 242 15.46 -10.80 8.65
N ARG A 243 15.26 -9.63 9.26
CA ARG A 243 14.54 -9.45 10.54
C ARG A 243 13.15 -8.86 10.30
N SER A 244 12.21 -9.24 11.15
CA SER A 244 10.86 -8.70 11.23
C SER A 244 10.78 -7.60 12.28
N LEU A 245 9.83 -6.69 12.09
CA LEU A 245 9.55 -5.61 13.02
C LEU A 245 8.03 -5.48 13.17
N TYR A 246 7.53 -5.66 14.39
CA TYR A 246 6.16 -5.38 14.77
C TYR A 246 6.13 -4.16 15.67
N LYS A 247 5.13 -3.31 15.49
CA LYS A 247 4.96 -2.06 16.21
C LYS A 247 3.48 -1.84 16.55
N MET A 248 3.20 -1.51 17.80
CA MET A 248 1.87 -1.21 18.31
C MET A 248 1.85 0.21 18.86
N ILE A 249 0.83 0.97 18.47
CA ILE A 249 0.59 2.35 18.88
C ILE A 249 -0.62 2.36 19.81
N VAL A 250 -0.45 2.95 21.00
CA VAL A 250 -1.46 2.95 22.06
C VAL A 250 -1.72 4.39 22.49
N ASP A 251 -2.98 4.78 22.58
CA ASP A 251 -3.39 6.04 23.17
C ASP A 251 -3.07 6.06 24.67
N ALA A 252 -2.25 7.00 25.11
CA ALA A 252 -1.82 7.05 26.51
C ALA A 252 -2.95 7.43 27.48
N ALA A 253 -4.04 8.05 26.99
CA ALA A 253 -5.14 8.51 27.82
C ALA A 253 -6.07 7.38 28.29
N ASN A 254 -6.23 6.33 27.49
CA ASN A 254 -7.22 5.28 27.72
C ASN A 254 -6.68 3.85 27.44
N ASP A 255 -5.40 3.73 27.10
CA ASP A 255 -4.71 2.46 26.82
C ASP A 255 -5.24 1.68 25.61
N ARG A 256 -6.08 2.30 24.77
CA ARG A 256 -6.61 1.69 23.55
C ARG A 256 -5.52 1.59 22.49
N ILE A 257 -5.52 0.46 21.78
CA ILE A 257 -4.65 0.27 20.63
C ILE A 257 -5.26 1.01 19.44
N VAL A 258 -4.49 1.95 18.88
CA VAL A 258 -4.93 2.83 17.79
C VAL A 258 -4.21 2.55 16.47
N GLY A 259 -3.18 1.72 16.49
CA GLY A 259 -2.52 1.23 15.29
C GLY A 259 -1.64 0.02 15.54
N ILE A 260 -1.59 -0.90 14.57
CA ILE A 260 -0.66 -2.03 14.56
C ILE A 260 0.00 -2.07 13.18
N HIS A 261 1.32 -2.22 13.17
CA HIS A 261 2.18 -2.09 12.01
C HIS A 261 3.18 -3.25 12.01
N MET A 262 3.23 -4.02 10.93
CA MET A 262 4.00 -5.26 10.87
C MET A 262 4.76 -5.34 9.55
N ILE A 263 6.05 -5.67 9.62
CA ILE A 263 6.82 -6.12 8.46
C ILE A 263 7.47 -7.46 8.78
N GLY A 264 7.23 -8.44 7.92
CA GLY A 264 7.75 -9.77 8.11
C GLY A 264 6.93 -10.85 7.41
N PRO A 265 7.42 -12.09 7.43
CA PRO A 265 6.65 -13.22 6.97
C PRO A 265 5.26 -13.32 7.62
N GLU A 266 4.26 -13.71 6.84
CA GLU A 266 2.87 -13.90 7.28
C GLU A 266 2.22 -12.67 7.93
N ALA A 267 2.84 -11.48 7.86
CA ALA A 267 2.27 -10.26 8.44
C ALA A 267 0.85 -9.96 7.93
N PRO A 268 0.52 -10.13 6.62
CA PRO A 268 -0.84 -9.94 6.12
C PRO A 268 -1.87 -10.87 6.78
N GLU A 269 -1.52 -12.15 6.97
CA GLU A 269 -2.41 -13.16 7.58
C GLU A 269 -2.68 -12.85 9.06
N ILE A 270 -1.62 -12.49 9.80
CA ILE A 270 -1.75 -12.13 11.22
C ILE A 270 -2.56 -10.83 11.39
N MET A 271 -2.35 -9.86 10.49
CA MET A 271 -2.99 -8.54 10.56
C MET A 271 -4.51 -8.63 10.51
N GLN A 272 -5.09 -9.57 9.76
CA GLN A 272 -6.55 -9.67 9.65
C GLN A 272 -7.20 -9.93 11.02
N ALA A 273 -6.59 -10.79 11.85
CA ALA A 273 -7.06 -11.03 13.21
C ALA A 273 -6.78 -9.83 14.13
N ALA A 274 -5.59 -9.24 14.05
CA ALA A 274 -5.22 -8.07 14.85
C ALA A 274 -6.13 -6.85 14.57
N ALA A 275 -6.55 -6.66 13.32
CA ALA A 275 -7.46 -5.58 12.93
C ALA A 275 -8.83 -5.66 13.61
N ILE A 276 -9.32 -6.87 13.90
CA ILE A 276 -10.57 -7.05 14.65
C ILE A 276 -10.42 -6.46 16.06
N ALA A 277 -9.29 -6.70 16.71
CA ALA A 277 -9.00 -6.17 18.05
C ALA A 277 -8.90 -4.63 18.05
N VAL A 278 -8.23 -4.04 17.07
CA VAL A 278 -8.17 -2.58 16.91
C VAL A 278 -9.56 -1.99 16.67
N LYS A 279 -10.34 -2.60 15.78
CA LYS A 279 -11.72 -2.18 15.49
C LYS A 279 -12.65 -2.31 16.71
N ALA A 280 -12.48 -3.35 17.51
CA ALA A 280 -13.19 -3.56 18.77
C ALA A 280 -12.75 -2.57 19.87
N GLY A 281 -11.66 -1.83 19.65
CA GLY A 281 -11.14 -0.86 20.61
C GLY A 281 -10.45 -1.48 21.81
N LEU A 282 -9.87 -2.68 21.64
CA LEU A 282 -9.15 -3.36 22.71
C LEU A 282 -7.93 -2.56 23.18
N THR A 283 -7.55 -2.80 24.42
CA THR A 283 -6.46 -2.14 25.12
C THR A 283 -5.17 -2.95 25.06
N LYS A 284 -4.04 -2.33 25.42
CA LYS A 284 -2.77 -3.05 25.60
C LYS A 284 -2.91 -4.14 26.67
N ALA A 285 -3.64 -3.87 27.74
CA ALA A 285 -3.92 -4.85 28.80
C ALA A 285 -4.65 -6.11 28.28
N ASP A 286 -5.55 -5.98 27.31
CA ASP A 286 -6.24 -7.14 26.71
C ASP A 286 -5.26 -8.05 25.94
N PHE A 287 -4.27 -7.46 25.26
CA PHE A 287 -3.20 -8.22 24.61
C PHE A 287 -2.30 -8.90 25.64
N ASP A 288 -1.94 -8.21 26.73
CA ASP A 288 -1.08 -8.77 27.80
C ASP A 288 -1.75 -9.89 28.58
N ALA A 289 -3.07 -9.86 28.70
CA ALA A 289 -3.85 -10.93 29.32
C ALA A 289 -3.96 -12.20 28.45
N THR A 290 -3.58 -12.11 27.16
CA THR A 290 -3.71 -13.21 26.21
C THR A 290 -2.45 -14.10 26.23
N VAL A 291 -2.64 -15.40 26.46
CA VAL A 291 -1.53 -16.38 26.44
C VAL A 291 -1.00 -16.58 25.01
N ALA A 292 0.32 -16.50 24.86
CA ALA A 292 1.01 -16.71 23.59
C ALA A 292 0.87 -18.15 23.03
N ILE A 293 0.84 -18.26 21.70
CA ILE A 293 0.99 -19.54 20.98
C ILE A 293 2.45 -19.66 20.53
N HIS A 294 3.16 -20.67 21.01
CA HIS A 294 4.59 -20.85 20.76
C HIS A 294 4.92 -22.15 20.00
N PRO A 295 5.80 -22.15 18.99
CA PRO A 295 6.47 -20.99 18.39
C PRO A 295 5.66 -20.40 17.22
N THR A 296 5.34 -19.10 17.27
CA THR A 296 4.73 -18.35 16.17
C THR A 296 5.38 -16.99 16.02
N MET A 297 5.09 -16.26 14.93
CA MET A 297 5.43 -14.84 14.87
C MET A 297 4.33 -13.99 15.54
N ALA A 298 3.08 -14.45 15.47
CA ALA A 298 1.94 -13.75 16.04
C ALA A 298 2.04 -13.57 17.57
N GLU A 299 2.73 -14.47 18.29
CA GLU A 299 2.96 -14.30 19.74
C GLU A 299 3.67 -13.01 20.09
N GLU A 300 4.49 -12.45 19.20
CA GLU A 300 5.19 -11.17 19.43
C GLU A 300 4.21 -10.00 19.64
N LEU A 301 2.95 -10.11 19.18
CA LEU A 301 1.92 -9.10 19.44
C LEU A 301 1.46 -9.06 20.90
N VAL A 302 1.57 -10.19 21.63
CA VAL A 302 1.13 -10.31 23.03
C VAL A 302 2.32 -10.38 24.01
N LEU A 303 3.54 -10.24 23.49
CA LEU A 303 4.79 -10.26 24.26
C LEU A 303 5.56 -8.93 24.22
N PHE A 304 4.92 -7.87 23.70
CA PHE A 304 5.46 -6.52 23.67
C PHE A 304 5.91 -6.06 25.06
N LYS A 305 7.15 -5.62 25.15
CA LYS A 305 7.74 -5.01 26.35
C LYS A 305 7.68 -3.49 26.30
#